data_AF-A0A7C2SLV6-F1
#
_entry.id   AF-A0A7C2SLV6-F1
#
_cell.length_a   1.000
_cell.length_b   1.000
_cell.length_c   1.000
_cell.angle_alpha   90.00
_cell.angle_beta   90.00
_cell.angle_gamma   90.00
#
_symmetry.space_group_name_H-M   'P 1'
#
loop_
_entity.id
_entity.type
_entity.pdbx_description
1 polymer ?
#
loop_
_entity_poly.entity_id
_entity_poly.type
_entity_poly.pdbx_seq_one_letter_code
_entity_poly.pdbx_strand_id
1 'polypeptide(L)'
;MIPQNIKRKHVIKAIEEIKKVGIPKSRSSKKFLLEFNGDYYPPKYVVSLANKYPNGKELEPSEFSGGKESNDFLRALGFNIVDVSSSKKTKLNHLNKSRETISSRVYHGERCPKCKETVRKLLERIYSKVEQNYKFKVGTRPEYFINTPYYSKVKKIYERLQNHRGFRDFIKSKILPNCDFFVPKPGFIVEFDESQHFSLLREISLRNYPQNLRLGFSLTKWVTLCEKISAKDNNPPFRDEQRAWYDTLRDFLPEFERLEPTVRLYSTEMQWCSLSPENPEAVAKFRELIENRRKGSRRWVVTVILQSNEEYSNHGRLTALSQIVELVVRETDGEGVIIFPGGWFDASKQKARSLYKWAEKNVRNLLGRNQRDIVVCMGIDGRVTQHAKDQIAIAISKRGIEAIGRKFCAAPGEKGRVELAKDHLSKEGNKSRVFELNGRKYFLCACYDCFGIRKGRIPNFGIDVVLDLIHGFDEDYYGKGHPYFAKLGFAWTSKLWNCLVFGAAVFFHPIKPKNWPSGVYWNKSNKSVRKWKYEDNPIKPIKTKELKIKEGIALVRIYNIEAM
;
A
#
# COMPACT_ATOMS: atom_id res chain seq x y z
N MET A 1 -30.73 -19.93 -31.60
CA MET A 1 -30.03 -21.19 -31.85
C MET A 1 -28.54 -20.91 -32.00
N ILE A 2 -27.66 -21.78 -31.51
CA ILE A 2 -26.20 -21.58 -31.59
C ILE A 2 -25.71 -21.68 -33.05
N PRO A 3 -24.98 -20.68 -33.59
CA PRO A 3 -24.44 -20.73 -34.96
C PRO A 3 -23.42 -21.85 -35.20
N GLN A 4 -23.59 -22.62 -36.29
CA GLN A 4 -22.74 -23.78 -36.63
C GLN A 4 -21.31 -23.41 -37.07
N ASN A 5 -21.05 -22.13 -37.37
CA ASN A 5 -19.71 -21.66 -37.72
C ASN A 5 -18.78 -21.48 -36.49
N ILE A 6 -19.31 -21.63 -35.27
CA ILE A 6 -18.50 -21.68 -34.05
C ILE A 6 -17.79 -23.04 -33.97
N LYS A 7 -16.46 -23.04 -34.15
CA LYS A 7 -15.60 -24.23 -34.09
C LYS A 7 -14.90 -24.34 -32.73
N ARG A 8 -14.36 -25.52 -32.42
CA ARG A 8 -13.56 -25.80 -31.20
C ARG A 8 -12.53 -24.72 -30.87
N LYS A 9 -11.80 -24.22 -31.88
CA LYS A 9 -10.80 -23.14 -31.71
C LYS A 9 -11.38 -21.83 -31.15
N HIS A 10 -12.63 -21.49 -31.46
CA HIS A 10 -13.30 -20.29 -30.96
C HIS A 10 -13.71 -20.45 -29.50
N VAL A 11 -14.13 -21.66 -29.12
CA VAL A 11 -14.43 -22.02 -27.72
C VAL A 11 -13.17 -21.93 -26.85
N ILE A 12 -12.02 -22.40 -27.34
CA ILE A 12 -10.74 -22.27 -26.63
C ILE A 12 -10.37 -20.79 -26.43
N LYS A 13 -10.48 -19.96 -27.48
CA LYS A 13 -10.25 -18.51 -27.36
C LYS A 13 -11.18 -17.86 -26.33
N ALA A 14 -12.46 -18.24 -26.31
CA ALA A 14 -13.42 -17.75 -25.32
C ALA A 14 -13.00 -18.11 -23.89
N ILE A 15 -12.51 -19.33 -23.68
CA ILE A 15 -12.00 -19.78 -22.38
C ILE A 15 -10.76 -18.96 -21.97
N GLU A 16 -9.84 -18.68 -22.89
CA GLU A 16 -8.68 -17.80 -22.63
C GLU A 16 -9.09 -16.36 -22.29
N GLU A 17 -10.12 -15.81 -22.95
CA GLU A 17 -10.67 -14.50 -22.63
C GLU A 17 -11.30 -14.49 -21.23
N ILE A 18 -12.05 -15.54 -20.88
CA ILE A 18 -12.60 -15.72 -19.53
C ILE A 18 -11.48 -15.82 -18.48
N LYS A 19 -10.35 -16.49 -18.78
CA LYS A 19 -9.19 -16.54 -17.87
C LYS A 19 -8.59 -15.16 -17.59
N LYS A 20 -8.60 -14.26 -18.58
CA LYS A 20 -8.04 -12.90 -18.45
C LYS A 20 -9.00 -11.92 -17.78
N VAL A 21 -10.28 -11.99 -18.11
CA VAL A 21 -11.28 -10.98 -17.74
C VAL A 21 -12.15 -11.43 -16.54
N GLY A 22 -12.23 -12.74 -16.29
CA GLY A 22 -13.09 -13.33 -15.28
C GLY A 22 -14.52 -13.60 -15.76
N ILE A 23 -15.30 -14.30 -14.93
CA ILE A 23 -16.70 -14.63 -15.20
C ILE A 23 -17.60 -13.62 -14.46
N PRO A 24 -18.47 -12.86 -15.14
CA PRO A 24 -19.45 -12.01 -14.49
C PRO A 24 -20.40 -12.84 -13.61
N LYS A 25 -20.76 -12.36 -12.41
CA LYS A 25 -21.62 -13.10 -11.47
C LYS A 25 -22.96 -13.54 -12.10
N SER A 26 -23.56 -12.70 -12.94
CA SER A 26 -24.80 -12.98 -13.67
C SER A 26 -24.68 -14.07 -14.74
N ARG A 27 -23.46 -14.41 -15.16
CA ARG A 27 -23.15 -15.42 -16.18
C ARG A 27 -22.59 -16.71 -15.59
N SER A 28 -22.59 -16.87 -14.26
CA SER A 28 -22.20 -18.10 -13.58
C SER A 28 -23.21 -19.23 -13.81
N SER A 29 -22.75 -20.48 -13.90
CA SER A 29 -23.61 -21.66 -14.02
C SER A 29 -23.73 -22.38 -12.69
N LYS A 30 -24.93 -22.87 -12.36
CA LYS A 30 -25.23 -23.60 -11.11
C LYS A 30 -25.40 -25.11 -11.29
N LYS A 31 -25.60 -25.58 -12.53
CA LYS A 31 -25.97 -26.99 -12.82
C LYS A 31 -24.95 -27.71 -13.68
N PHE A 32 -24.38 -27.04 -14.67
CA PHE A 32 -23.43 -27.64 -15.60
C PHE A 32 -22.16 -26.81 -15.71
N LEU A 33 -21.00 -27.46 -15.78
CA LEU A 33 -19.72 -26.81 -15.96
C LEU A 33 -18.97 -27.46 -17.13
N LEU A 34 -18.40 -26.64 -18.00
CA LEU A 34 -17.46 -27.08 -19.01
C LEU A 34 -16.09 -27.22 -18.36
N GLU A 35 -15.50 -28.40 -18.45
CA GLU A 35 -14.15 -28.67 -17.99
C GLU A 35 -13.15 -28.48 -19.15
N PHE A 36 -12.12 -27.67 -18.93
CA PHE A 36 -11.03 -27.49 -19.88
C PHE A 36 -9.71 -27.26 -19.15
N ASN A 37 -8.73 -28.14 -19.40
CA ASN A 37 -7.41 -28.12 -18.75
C ASN A 37 -7.48 -28.09 -17.21
N GLY A 38 -8.48 -28.76 -16.62
CA GLY A 38 -8.70 -28.83 -15.17
C GLY A 38 -9.43 -27.64 -14.54
N ASP A 39 -9.79 -26.63 -15.34
CA ASP A 39 -10.59 -25.49 -14.92
C ASP A 39 -12.06 -25.66 -15.37
N TYR A 40 -12.99 -24.99 -14.68
CA TYR A 40 -14.42 -25.09 -14.93
C TYR A 40 -15.05 -23.76 -15.39
N TYR A 41 -15.87 -23.82 -16.43
CA TYR A 41 -16.47 -22.65 -17.07
C TYR A 41 -17.99 -22.78 -17.23
N PRO A 42 -18.77 -21.70 -17.13
CA PRO A 42 -20.20 -21.73 -17.41
C PRO A 42 -20.44 -22.02 -18.91
N PRO A 43 -21.05 -23.16 -19.28
CA PRO A 43 -21.19 -23.56 -20.69
C PRO A 43 -21.87 -22.49 -21.54
N LYS A 44 -22.97 -21.92 -21.03
CA LYS A 44 -23.72 -20.86 -21.73
C LYS A 44 -22.88 -19.61 -21.98
N TYR A 45 -22.06 -19.21 -21.01
CA TYR A 45 -21.22 -18.02 -21.17
C TYR A 45 -20.07 -18.25 -22.16
N VAL A 46 -19.48 -19.43 -22.13
CA VAL A 46 -18.45 -19.84 -23.10
C VAL A 46 -18.98 -19.78 -24.53
N VAL A 47 -20.18 -20.31 -24.79
CA VAL A 47 -20.80 -20.26 -26.12
C VAL A 47 -21.08 -18.81 -26.56
N SER A 48 -21.60 -17.99 -25.63
CA SER A 48 -21.89 -16.56 -25.85
C SER A 48 -20.65 -15.83 -26.35
N LEU A 49 -19.51 -15.98 -25.66
CA LEU A 49 -18.23 -15.39 -26.04
C LEU A 49 -17.60 -16.01 -27.29
N ALA A 50 -17.75 -17.32 -27.49
CA ALA A 50 -17.17 -18.00 -28.64
C ALA A 50 -17.69 -17.46 -29.97
N ASN A 51 -18.91 -16.91 -30.00
CA ASN A 51 -19.50 -16.28 -31.18
C ASN A 51 -18.76 -15.01 -31.65
N LYS A 52 -18.06 -14.33 -30.74
CA LYS A 52 -17.32 -13.10 -31.04
C LYS A 52 -16.21 -13.32 -32.08
N TYR A 53 -15.60 -14.51 -32.10
CA TYR A 53 -14.45 -14.78 -32.96
C TYR A 53 -14.81 -15.01 -34.45
N PRO A 54 -15.84 -15.79 -34.81
CA PRO A 54 -16.27 -15.90 -36.20
C PRO A 54 -17.20 -14.77 -36.65
N ASN A 55 -17.99 -14.17 -35.73
CA ASN A 55 -19.11 -13.28 -36.10
C ASN A 55 -18.95 -11.82 -35.60
N GLY A 56 -17.83 -11.49 -34.95
CA GLY A 56 -17.51 -10.12 -34.51
C GLY A 56 -18.28 -9.62 -33.28
N LYS A 57 -19.27 -10.36 -32.77
CA LYS A 57 -20.09 -9.99 -31.60
C LYS A 57 -20.36 -11.17 -30.66
N GLU A 58 -20.51 -10.90 -29.37
CA GLU A 58 -21.03 -11.89 -28.40
C GLU A 58 -22.44 -12.33 -28.83
N LEU A 59 -22.77 -13.62 -28.67
CA LEU A 59 -24.13 -14.11 -28.92
C LEU A 59 -25.01 -13.74 -27.75
N GLU A 60 -26.14 -13.09 -28.00
CA GLU A 60 -27.00 -12.59 -26.93
C GLU A 60 -27.58 -13.78 -26.14
N PRO A 61 -27.66 -13.71 -24.80
CA PRO A 61 -28.02 -14.88 -24.00
C PRO A 61 -29.49 -15.28 -24.15
N SER A 62 -30.32 -14.37 -24.68
CA SER A 62 -31.71 -14.62 -25.06
C SER A 62 -31.84 -15.38 -26.39
N GLU A 63 -30.81 -15.37 -27.25
CA GLU A 63 -30.85 -16.01 -28.57
C GLU A 63 -30.66 -17.53 -28.52
N PHE A 64 -30.26 -18.09 -27.37
CA PHE A 64 -30.08 -19.53 -27.17
C PHE A 64 -30.27 -19.94 -25.70
N SER A 65 -30.64 -21.20 -25.50
CA SER A 65 -30.91 -21.76 -24.18
C SER A 65 -29.64 -22.29 -23.51
N GLY A 66 -29.62 -22.17 -22.18
CA GLY A 66 -28.62 -22.83 -21.34
C GLY A 66 -29.03 -24.27 -21.05
N GLY A 67 -28.13 -25.07 -20.48
CA GLY A 67 -28.41 -26.49 -20.22
C GLY A 67 -28.23 -27.29 -21.50
N LYS A 68 -29.26 -28.04 -21.92
CA LYS A 68 -29.16 -29.03 -23.01
C LYS A 68 -28.53 -28.46 -24.29
N GLU A 69 -29.07 -27.37 -24.84
CA GLU A 69 -28.59 -26.79 -26.11
C GLU A 69 -27.10 -26.38 -26.04
N SER A 70 -26.70 -25.63 -25.01
CA SER A 70 -25.30 -25.22 -24.83
C SER A 70 -24.37 -26.41 -24.56
N ASN A 71 -24.82 -27.37 -23.74
CA ASN A 71 -24.01 -28.52 -23.34
C ASN A 71 -23.79 -29.48 -24.50
N ASP A 72 -24.84 -29.79 -25.27
CA ASP A 72 -24.77 -30.73 -26.39
C ASP A 72 -23.91 -30.13 -27.52
N PHE A 73 -24.05 -28.83 -27.78
CA PHE A 73 -23.17 -28.12 -28.72
C PHE A 73 -21.68 -28.23 -28.33
N LEU A 74 -21.36 -28.00 -27.06
CA LEU A 74 -19.98 -28.07 -26.57
C LEU A 74 -19.45 -29.52 -26.56
N ARG A 75 -20.30 -30.51 -26.23
CA ARG A 75 -19.94 -31.94 -26.33
C ARG A 75 -19.66 -32.36 -27.77
N ALA A 76 -20.45 -31.89 -28.74
CA ALA A 76 -20.22 -32.15 -30.16
C ALA A 76 -18.87 -31.58 -30.66
N LEU A 77 -18.37 -30.51 -30.02
CA LEU A 77 -17.04 -29.96 -30.27
C LEU A 77 -15.92 -30.63 -29.45
N GLY A 78 -16.23 -31.70 -28.71
CA GLY A 78 -15.30 -32.50 -27.92
C GLY A 78 -14.94 -31.93 -26.55
N PHE A 79 -15.79 -31.11 -25.94
CA PHE A 79 -15.59 -30.62 -24.57
C PHE A 79 -16.35 -31.47 -23.55
N ASN A 80 -15.75 -31.65 -22.38
CA ASN A 80 -16.40 -32.35 -21.28
C ASN A 80 -17.34 -31.41 -20.52
N ILE A 81 -18.57 -31.86 -20.24
CA ILE A 81 -19.56 -31.12 -19.47
C ILE A 81 -19.96 -31.92 -18.23
N VAL A 82 -19.68 -31.37 -17.05
CA VAL A 82 -19.96 -31.98 -15.75
C VAL A 82 -21.28 -31.47 -15.19
N ASP A 83 -22.14 -32.37 -14.72
CA ASP A 83 -23.35 -32.05 -13.94
C ASP A 83 -23.00 -31.99 -12.45
N VAL A 84 -23.17 -30.81 -11.85
CA VAL A 84 -22.91 -30.57 -10.42
C VAL A 84 -24.16 -30.69 -9.55
N SER A 85 -25.33 -30.95 -10.14
CA SER A 85 -26.59 -31.11 -9.41
C SER A 85 -26.88 -32.54 -8.97
N SER A 86 -26.23 -33.54 -9.56
CA SER A 86 -26.41 -34.97 -9.25
C SER A 86 -25.48 -35.50 -8.14
N SER A 87 -24.57 -34.69 -7.59
CA SER A 87 -23.57 -35.12 -6.59
C SER A 87 -24.07 -35.10 -5.13
N LYS A 88 -25.39 -35.09 -4.91
CA LYS A 88 -26.00 -35.20 -3.58
C LYS A 88 -27.05 -36.31 -3.56
N LYS A 89 -26.60 -37.55 -3.38
CA LYS A 89 -27.20 -38.55 -2.46
C LYS A 89 -26.60 -39.93 -2.73
N THR A 90 -26.26 -40.59 -1.62
CA THR A 90 -26.19 -42.05 -1.41
C THR A 90 -24.83 -42.75 -1.54
N LYS A 91 -24.33 -43.17 -0.36
CA LYS A 91 -23.53 -44.37 -0.03
C LYS A 91 -22.23 -44.64 -0.79
N LEU A 92 -21.11 -44.60 -0.05
CA LEU A 92 -20.10 -45.67 -0.13
C LEU A 92 -19.30 -45.80 1.17
N ASN A 93 -19.92 -46.38 2.20
CA ASN A 93 -19.20 -47.28 3.09
C ASN A 93 -18.99 -48.56 2.28
N HIS A 94 -17.82 -48.71 1.67
CA HIS A 94 -17.11 -49.98 1.52
C HIS A 94 -15.78 -49.69 0.82
N LEU A 95 -14.72 -49.64 1.63
CA LEU A 95 -13.54 -50.50 1.48
C LEU A 95 -13.29 -51.03 0.06
N ASN A 96 -12.24 -50.55 -0.61
CA ASN A 96 -10.95 -51.21 -0.51
C ASN A 96 -9.91 -50.66 -1.49
N LYS A 97 -8.73 -50.40 -0.94
CA LYS A 97 -7.44 -50.85 -1.46
C LYS A 97 -7.26 -50.78 -2.98
N SER A 98 -6.87 -49.61 -3.47
CA SER A 98 -5.83 -49.46 -4.51
C SER A 98 -5.79 -48.00 -4.94
N ARG A 99 -4.81 -47.26 -4.44
CA ARG A 99 -4.19 -46.07 -5.05
C ARG A 99 -3.33 -45.40 -4.00
N GLU A 100 -2.29 -46.13 -3.59
CA GLU A 100 -1.02 -45.45 -3.38
C GLU A 100 -0.64 -44.77 -4.70
N THR A 101 -0.08 -43.57 -4.57
CA THR A 101 0.49 -42.74 -5.65
C THR A 101 -0.50 -42.21 -6.70
N ILE A 102 -0.98 -40.97 -6.49
CA ILE A 102 -0.62 -39.79 -7.31
C ILE A 102 -1.31 -38.54 -6.70
N SER A 103 -0.49 -37.73 -6.01
CA SER A 103 -0.57 -36.28 -5.79
C SER A 103 -1.96 -35.61 -5.76
N SER A 104 -2.44 -35.34 -4.55
CA SER A 104 -3.50 -34.38 -4.24
C SER A 104 -3.21 -32.97 -4.77
N ARG A 105 -3.88 -32.52 -5.85
CA ARG A 105 -3.94 -31.08 -6.16
C ARG A 105 -4.99 -30.44 -5.26
N VAL A 106 -4.49 -29.71 -4.26
CA VAL A 106 -5.27 -29.01 -3.24
C VAL A 106 -5.97 -27.81 -3.86
N TYR A 107 -7.29 -27.75 -3.78
CA TYR A 107 -8.05 -26.53 -4.08
C TYR A 107 -7.64 -25.40 -3.13
N HIS A 108 -7.17 -24.28 -3.69
CA HIS A 108 -6.78 -23.07 -2.94
C HIS A 108 -7.85 -21.98 -3.10
N GLY A 109 -8.29 -21.40 -1.98
CA GLY A 109 -9.19 -20.25 -1.89
C GLY A 109 -9.04 -19.57 -0.52
N GLU A 110 -9.81 -18.52 -0.24
CA GLU A 110 -9.64 -17.69 0.98
C GLU A 110 -9.76 -18.49 2.29
N ARG A 111 -10.62 -19.52 2.29
CA ARG A 111 -10.82 -20.44 3.42
C ARG A 111 -9.98 -21.71 3.32
N CYS A 112 -8.87 -21.69 2.60
CA CYS A 112 -8.00 -22.85 2.46
C CYS A 112 -7.47 -23.26 3.84
N PRO A 113 -7.85 -24.44 4.39
CA PRO A 113 -7.40 -24.86 5.71
C PRO A 113 -5.88 -25.07 5.73
N LYS A 114 -5.28 -25.47 4.59
CA LYS A 114 -3.83 -25.62 4.47
C LYS A 114 -3.10 -24.29 4.63
N CYS A 115 -3.67 -23.16 4.22
CA CYS A 115 -3.04 -21.85 4.39
C CYS A 115 -2.88 -21.51 5.88
N LYS A 116 -3.98 -21.57 6.63
CA LYS A 116 -4.00 -21.29 8.05
C LYS A 116 -3.09 -22.26 8.83
N GLU A 117 -3.12 -23.54 8.46
CA GLU A 117 -2.25 -24.56 9.04
C GLU A 117 -0.76 -24.32 8.71
N THR A 118 -0.44 -23.88 7.50
CA THR A 118 0.94 -23.55 7.13
C THR A 118 1.47 -22.35 7.91
N VAL A 119 0.66 -21.30 8.06
CA VAL A 119 0.98 -20.15 8.91
C VAL A 119 1.26 -20.58 10.35
N ARG A 120 0.42 -21.44 10.92
CA ARG A 120 0.62 -21.99 12.27
C ARG A 120 1.98 -22.69 12.39
N LYS A 121 2.28 -23.63 11.48
CA LYS A 121 3.55 -24.37 11.49
C LYS A 121 4.77 -23.47 11.34
N LEU A 122 4.68 -22.46 10.49
CA LEU A 122 5.75 -21.46 10.32
C LEU A 122 5.95 -20.65 11.61
N LEU A 123 4.88 -20.19 12.25
CA LEU A 123 4.94 -19.49 13.54
C LEU A 123 5.57 -20.37 14.63
N GLU A 124 5.18 -21.66 14.72
CA GLU A 124 5.79 -22.61 15.66
C GLU A 124 7.27 -22.84 15.38
N ARG A 125 7.66 -22.93 14.11
CA ARG A 125 9.06 -23.07 13.74
C ARG A 125 9.91 -21.86 14.15
N ILE A 126 9.31 -20.67 14.20
CA ILE A 126 10.00 -19.43 14.57
C ILE A 126 10.01 -19.21 16.08
N TYR A 127 8.87 -19.39 16.74
CA TYR A 127 8.66 -18.97 18.14
C TYR A 127 8.50 -20.15 19.11
N SER A 128 8.63 -21.38 18.63
CA SER A 128 8.46 -22.65 19.35
C SER A 128 7.04 -22.95 19.84
N LYS A 129 6.30 -21.96 20.39
CA LYS A 129 4.95 -22.13 20.91
C LYS A 129 3.96 -21.16 20.27
N VAL A 130 2.84 -21.69 19.81
CA VAL A 130 1.70 -20.94 19.26
C VAL A 130 0.40 -21.55 19.80
N GLU A 131 -0.53 -20.71 20.22
CA GLU A 131 -1.84 -21.12 20.72
C GLU A 131 -2.91 -20.72 19.70
N GLN A 132 -3.69 -21.70 19.22
CA GLN A 132 -4.76 -21.47 18.24
C GLN A 132 -6.08 -21.11 18.91
N ASN A 133 -6.89 -20.29 18.25
CA ASN A 133 -8.20 -19.89 18.76
C ASN A 133 -8.12 -19.38 20.21
N TYR A 134 -7.07 -18.64 20.53
CA TYR A 134 -6.75 -18.23 21.90
C TYR A 134 -7.75 -17.16 22.39
N LYS A 135 -8.15 -17.26 23.65
CA LYS A 135 -9.20 -16.42 24.24
C LYS A 135 -8.64 -15.56 25.38
N PHE A 136 -8.56 -14.26 25.14
CA PHE A 136 -8.24 -13.28 26.18
C PHE A 136 -9.45 -13.01 27.07
N LYS A 137 -9.23 -12.86 28.38
CA LYS A 137 -10.28 -12.54 29.37
C LYS A 137 -10.56 -11.03 29.42
N VAL A 138 -10.87 -10.43 28.28
CA VAL A 138 -11.02 -8.98 28.12
C VAL A 138 -12.48 -8.64 27.82
N GLY A 139 -13.02 -7.62 28.49
CA GLY A 139 -14.38 -7.12 28.27
C GLY A 139 -14.54 -6.48 26.89
N THR A 140 -15.74 -6.53 26.32
CA THR A 140 -16.00 -6.04 24.95
C THR A 140 -16.68 -4.68 24.88
N ARG A 141 -17.13 -4.14 26.01
CA ARG A 141 -17.82 -2.84 26.03
C ARG A 141 -16.84 -1.69 26.22
N PRO A 142 -17.11 -0.50 25.65
CA PRO A 142 -16.23 0.67 25.80
C PRO A 142 -15.90 1.02 27.26
N GLU A 143 -16.83 0.79 28.19
CA GLU A 143 -16.67 1.14 29.60
C GLU A 143 -15.50 0.40 30.27
N TYR A 144 -15.13 -0.79 29.80
CA TYR A 144 -13.98 -1.54 30.31
C TYR A 144 -12.64 -0.86 30.03
N PHE A 145 -12.61 0.12 29.13
CA PHE A 145 -11.40 0.79 28.70
C PHE A 145 -11.26 2.22 29.25
N ILE A 146 -12.13 2.66 30.19
CA ILE A 146 -12.13 4.04 30.73
C ILE A 146 -10.74 4.49 31.23
N ASN A 147 -10.02 3.59 31.90
CA ASN A 147 -8.71 3.89 32.48
C ASN A 147 -7.54 3.73 31.49
N THR A 148 -7.83 3.57 30.20
CA THR A 148 -6.81 3.41 29.15
C THR A 148 -6.57 4.72 28.41
N PRO A 149 -5.35 4.99 27.93
CA PRO A 149 -5.02 6.23 27.20
C PRO A 149 -5.83 6.40 25.90
N TYR A 150 -6.41 5.31 25.38
CA TYR A 150 -7.15 5.29 24.12
C TYR A 150 -8.67 5.26 24.28
N TYR A 151 -9.21 5.36 25.51
CA TYR A 151 -10.65 5.30 25.76
C TYR A 151 -11.47 6.20 24.84
N SER A 152 -11.09 7.48 24.72
CA SER A 152 -11.81 8.46 23.90
C SER A 152 -11.88 8.05 22.42
N LYS A 153 -10.84 7.39 21.90
CA LYS A 153 -10.79 6.90 20.52
C LYS A 153 -11.63 5.64 20.35
N VAL A 154 -11.52 4.69 21.28
CA VAL A 154 -12.32 3.46 21.30
C VAL A 154 -13.82 3.79 21.38
N LYS A 155 -14.21 4.69 22.28
CA LYS A 155 -15.59 5.19 22.41
C LYS A 155 -16.08 5.85 21.12
N LYS A 156 -15.27 6.72 20.51
CA LYS A 156 -15.62 7.37 19.23
C LYS A 156 -15.81 6.36 18.10
N ILE A 157 -14.98 5.33 18.01
CA ILE A 157 -15.14 4.26 17.01
C ILE A 157 -16.45 3.52 17.24
N TYR A 158 -16.75 3.14 18.48
CA TYR A 158 -18.00 2.50 18.85
C TYR A 158 -19.22 3.31 18.42
N GLU A 159 -19.27 4.59 18.79
CA GLU A 159 -20.37 5.51 18.42
C GLU A 159 -20.50 5.67 16.89
N ARG A 160 -19.37 5.71 16.17
CA ARG A 160 -19.38 5.79 14.69
C ARG A 160 -19.96 4.53 14.06
N LEU A 161 -19.66 3.35 14.60
CA LEU A 161 -20.24 2.10 14.13
C LEU A 161 -21.75 2.06 14.41
N GLN A 162 -22.19 2.44 15.61
CA GLN A 162 -23.62 2.51 15.96
C GLN A 162 -24.39 3.45 15.03
N ASN A 163 -23.86 4.65 14.82
CA ASN A 163 -24.55 5.70 14.06
C ASN A 163 -24.54 5.48 12.54
N HIS A 164 -23.67 4.60 12.02
CA HIS A 164 -23.58 4.40 10.56
C HIS A 164 -24.85 3.77 9.98
N ARG A 165 -25.40 2.74 10.64
CA ARG A 165 -26.65 2.07 10.24
C ARG A 165 -27.74 2.07 11.32
N GLY A 166 -27.49 2.70 12.47
CA GLY A 166 -28.44 2.81 13.58
C GLY A 166 -28.50 1.61 14.52
N PHE A 167 -27.66 0.58 14.31
CA PHE A 167 -27.63 -0.58 15.19
C PHE A 167 -26.90 -0.25 16.50
N ARG A 168 -27.66 -0.08 17.59
CA ARG A 168 -27.09 0.25 18.90
C ARG A 168 -26.60 -0.97 19.69
N ASP A 169 -27.15 -2.14 19.41
CA ASP A 169 -26.91 -3.38 20.16
C ASP A 169 -26.28 -4.47 19.28
N PHE A 170 -25.02 -4.25 18.87
CA PHE A 170 -24.23 -5.22 18.07
C PHE A 170 -23.17 -5.98 18.88
N ILE A 171 -22.91 -5.57 20.14
CA ILE A 171 -21.98 -6.26 21.04
C ILE A 171 -22.72 -7.40 21.74
N LYS A 172 -22.54 -8.63 21.27
CA LYS A 172 -23.25 -9.81 21.80
C LYS A 172 -22.41 -10.69 22.73
N SER A 173 -21.08 -10.61 22.64
CA SER A 173 -20.21 -11.35 23.54
C SER A 173 -19.78 -10.46 24.70
N LYS A 174 -19.81 -10.98 25.94
CA LYS A 174 -19.29 -10.27 27.13
C LYS A 174 -17.76 -10.20 27.14
N ILE A 175 -17.12 -11.22 26.57
CA ILE A 175 -15.67 -11.39 26.50
C ILE A 175 -15.24 -11.37 25.04
N LEU A 176 -14.08 -10.77 24.75
CA LEU A 176 -13.55 -10.68 23.40
C LEU A 176 -13.48 -12.07 22.74
N PRO A 177 -14.06 -12.26 21.54
CA PRO A 177 -13.96 -13.53 20.84
C PRO A 177 -12.53 -13.89 20.49
N ASN A 178 -12.27 -15.18 20.38
CA ASN A 178 -10.96 -15.77 20.18
C ASN A 178 -10.20 -15.11 19.01
N CYS A 179 -8.88 -14.97 19.16
CA CYS A 179 -7.98 -14.62 18.05
C CYS A 179 -7.54 -15.89 17.33
N ASP A 180 -7.09 -15.77 16.08
CA ASP A 180 -6.68 -16.96 15.31
C ASP A 180 -5.46 -17.64 15.91
N PHE A 181 -4.41 -16.86 16.20
CA PHE A 181 -3.21 -17.33 16.86
C PHE A 181 -2.74 -16.35 17.93
N PHE A 182 -2.18 -16.90 19.01
CA PHE A 182 -1.43 -16.16 20.01
C PHE A 182 -0.04 -16.77 20.15
N VAL A 183 0.99 -15.93 20.12
CA VAL A 183 2.38 -16.33 20.33
C VAL A 183 2.83 -15.84 21.71
N PRO A 184 2.92 -16.70 22.73
CA PRO A 184 3.14 -16.26 24.12
C PRO A 184 4.49 -15.59 24.36
N LYS A 185 5.52 -15.94 23.58
CA LYS A 185 6.84 -15.31 23.63
C LYS A 185 7.24 -14.91 22.21
N PRO A 186 7.32 -13.61 21.89
CA PRO A 186 7.37 -12.44 22.79
C PRO A 186 6.01 -11.90 23.29
N GLY A 187 4.87 -12.48 22.91
CA GLY A 187 3.55 -12.03 23.35
C GLY A 187 2.85 -11.16 22.30
N PHE A 188 2.30 -11.76 21.26
CA PHE A 188 1.54 -11.04 20.23
C PHE A 188 0.46 -11.90 19.57
N ILE A 189 -0.49 -11.21 18.93
CA ILE A 189 -1.63 -11.81 18.23
C ILE A 189 -1.33 -11.87 16.74
N VAL A 190 -1.72 -12.97 16.09
CA VAL A 190 -1.80 -13.06 14.63
C VAL A 190 -3.24 -13.34 14.22
N GLU A 191 -3.82 -12.45 13.42
CA GLU A 191 -5.14 -12.62 12.79
C GLU A 191 -4.97 -12.97 11.31
N PHE A 192 -5.75 -13.93 10.82
CA PHE A 192 -5.76 -14.38 9.44
C PHE A 192 -7.07 -13.96 8.77
N ASP A 193 -7.04 -12.78 8.16
CA ASP A 193 -8.23 -12.09 7.66
C ASP A 193 -8.72 -12.68 6.33
N GLU A 194 -9.98 -13.14 6.32
CA GLU A 194 -10.75 -13.50 5.12
C GLU A 194 -11.44 -12.25 4.52
N SER A 195 -11.92 -12.32 3.27
CA SER A 195 -12.54 -11.13 2.62
C SER A 195 -13.72 -10.54 3.41
N GLN A 196 -14.41 -11.35 4.22
CA GLN A 196 -15.51 -10.91 5.09
C GLN A 196 -15.11 -9.88 6.16
N HIS A 197 -13.82 -9.73 6.48
CA HIS A 197 -13.33 -8.71 7.42
C HIS A 197 -13.20 -7.33 6.76
N PHE A 198 -13.21 -7.24 5.44
CA PHE A 198 -12.97 -6.01 4.67
C PHE A 198 -14.28 -5.35 4.24
N SER A 199 -15.09 -4.95 5.24
CA SER A 199 -16.38 -4.26 5.05
C SER A 199 -16.26 -2.74 5.18
N LEU A 200 -17.32 -2.02 4.78
CA LEU A 200 -17.42 -0.57 4.99
C LEU A 200 -17.35 -0.19 6.48
N LEU A 201 -17.93 -1.02 7.36
CA LEU A 201 -17.89 -0.80 8.81
C LEU A 201 -16.46 -0.95 9.34
N ARG A 202 -15.70 -1.92 8.81
CA ARG A 202 -14.27 -2.05 9.12
C ARG A 202 -13.49 -0.83 8.65
N GLU A 203 -13.74 -0.34 7.44
CA GLU A 203 -13.13 0.90 6.93
C GLU A 203 -13.37 2.10 7.88
N ILE A 204 -14.63 2.28 8.32
CA ILE A 204 -15.00 3.33 9.27
C ILE A 204 -14.21 3.21 10.57
N SER A 205 -14.06 2.00 11.10
CA SER A 205 -13.27 1.76 12.32
C SER A 205 -11.80 2.16 12.12
N LEU A 206 -11.15 1.63 11.08
CA LEU A 206 -9.73 1.84 10.78
C LEU A 206 -9.41 3.33 10.56
N ARG A 207 -10.26 4.06 9.84
CA ARG A 207 -10.07 5.51 9.60
C ARG A 207 -10.14 6.38 10.85
N ASN A 208 -10.66 5.84 11.96
CA ASN A 208 -10.74 6.53 13.24
C ASN A 208 -9.61 6.11 14.21
N TYR A 209 -8.67 5.25 13.78
CA TYR A 209 -7.55 4.85 14.61
C TYR A 209 -6.61 6.03 14.89
N PRO A 210 -6.06 6.14 16.11
CA PRO A 210 -5.08 7.17 16.40
C PRO A 210 -3.76 6.89 15.69
N GLN A 211 -3.11 7.95 15.18
CA GLN A 211 -1.85 7.83 14.40
C GLN A 211 -0.68 7.26 15.21
N ASN A 212 -0.72 7.37 16.53
CA ASN A 212 0.30 6.85 17.43
C ASN A 212 0.02 5.42 17.93
N LEU A 213 -1.07 4.78 17.48
CA LEU A 213 -1.33 3.37 17.79
C LEU A 213 -0.29 2.49 17.09
N ARG A 214 0.35 1.57 17.80
CA ARG A 214 1.30 0.63 17.19
C ARG A 214 0.52 -0.53 16.56
N LEU A 215 0.68 -0.72 15.25
CA LEU A 215 -0.03 -1.75 14.49
C LEU A 215 0.97 -2.70 13.81
N GLY A 216 0.65 -3.99 13.82
CA GLY A 216 1.41 -5.02 13.08
C GLY A 216 0.94 -5.19 11.63
N PHE A 217 0.30 -4.18 11.05
CA PHE A 217 -0.21 -4.18 9.68
C PHE A 217 -0.35 -2.75 9.14
N SER A 218 -0.38 -2.59 7.81
CA SER A 218 -0.56 -1.28 7.17
C SER A 218 -2.03 -0.86 7.22
N LEU A 219 -2.30 0.23 7.92
CA LEU A 219 -3.65 0.78 8.05
C LEU A 219 -4.24 1.13 6.68
N THR A 220 -3.46 1.75 5.80
CA THR A 220 -3.87 2.14 4.45
C THR A 220 -4.13 0.93 3.59
N LYS A 221 -3.25 -0.09 3.60
CA LYS A 221 -3.49 -1.32 2.86
C LYS A 221 -4.81 -1.96 3.30
N TRP A 222 -5.10 -2.04 4.59
CA TRP A 222 -6.36 -2.59 5.10
C TRP A 222 -7.57 -1.72 4.74
N VAL A 223 -7.47 -0.39 4.83
CA VAL A 223 -8.52 0.54 4.39
C VAL A 223 -8.79 0.38 2.88
N THR A 224 -7.76 0.32 2.05
CA THR A 224 -7.88 0.10 0.61
C THR A 224 -8.45 -1.28 0.29
N LEU A 225 -8.14 -2.32 1.08
CA LEU A 225 -8.78 -3.62 0.94
C LEU A 225 -10.28 -3.54 1.25
N CYS A 226 -10.70 -2.79 2.29
CA CYS A 226 -12.13 -2.55 2.56
C CYS A 226 -12.83 -1.83 1.39
N GLU A 227 -12.20 -0.81 0.80
CA GLU A 227 -12.75 -0.09 -0.36
C GLU A 227 -12.90 -1.00 -1.58
N LYS A 228 -11.88 -1.85 -1.85
CA LYS A 228 -11.85 -2.73 -3.03
C LYS A 228 -12.77 -3.94 -2.90
N ILE A 229 -12.74 -4.61 -1.75
CA ILE A 229 -13.50 -5.84 -1.51
C ILE A 229 -14.96 -5.49 -1.21
N SER A 230 -15.19 -4.42 -0.45
CA SER A 230 -16.53 -3.93 -0.08
C SER A 230 -17.44 -5.06 0.42
N ALA A 231 -16.91 -5.90 1.31
CA ALA A 231 -17.64 -7.03 1.84
C ALA A 231 -18.88 -6.56 2.61
N LYS A 232 -19.95 -7.35 2.51
CA LYS A 232 -21.21 -7.11 3.20
C LYS A 232 -21.76 -8.41 3.73
N ASP A 233 -22.00 -8.47 5.03
CA ASP A 233 -22.68 -9.58 5.69
C ASP A 233 -23.71 -9.02 6.67
N ASN A 234 -24.97 -9.08 6.25
CA ASN A 234 -26.10 -8.50 6.98
C ASN A 234 -26.97 -9.58 7.65
N ASN A 235 -26.41 -10.75 7.96
CA ASN A 235 -27.15 -11.77 8.69
C ASN A 235 -26.38 -12.25 9.93
N PRO A 236 -26.68 -11.79 11.15
CA PRO A 236 -27.73 -10.82 11.47
C PRO A 236 -27.41 -9.42 10.92
N PRO A 237 -28.41 -8.50 10.83
CA PRO A 237 -28.24 -7.18 10.20
C PRO A 237 -27.04 -6.36 10.70
N PHE A 238 -26.66 -6.56 11.97
CA PHE A 238 -25.56 -5.87 12.65
C PHE A 238 -24.20 -6.58 12.57
N ARG A 239 -24.06 -7.64 11.76
CA ARG A 239 -22.87 -8.50 11.79
C ARG A 239 -21.60 -7.76 11.35
N ASP A 240 -21.68 -6.85 10.40
CA ASP A 240 -20.51 -6.07 9.98
C ASP A 240 -20.04 -5.08 11.05
N GLU A 241 -20.93 -4.46 11.84
CA GLU A 241 -20.55 -3.65 13.02
C GLU A 241 -19.86 -4.53 14.06
N GLN A 242 -20.43 -5.71 14.31
CA GLN A 242 -19.89 -6.64 15.28
C GLN A 242 -18.47 -7.10 14.90
N ARG A 243 -18.24 -7.48 13.64
CA ARG A 243 -16.89 -7.85 13.16
C ARG A 243 -15.93 -6.68 13.27
N ALA A 244 -16.31 -5.51 12.75
CA ALA A 244 -15.47 -4.31 12.80
C ALA A 244 -15.10 -3.91 14.23
N TRP A 245 -16.02 -4.09 15.18
CA TRP A 245 -15.80 -3.80 16.59
C TRP A 245 -14.83 -4.78 17.25
N TYR A 246 -15.04 -6.09 17.09
CA TYR A 246 -14.13 -7.08 17.70
C TYR A 246 -12.74 -7.04 17.09
N ASP A 247 -12.64 -6.84 15.77
CA ASP A 247 -11.35 -6.62 15.12
C ASP A 247 -10.66 -5.36 15.67
N THR A 248 -11.43 -4.30 15.95
CA THR A 248 -10.90 -3.11 16.62
C THR A 248 -10.38 -3.39 18.01
N LEU A 249 -11.13 -4.12 18.83
CA LEU A 249 -10.66 -4.45 20.16
C LEU A 249 -9.40 -5.31 20.11
N ARG A 250 -9.25 -6.24 19.16
CA ARG A 250 -8.01 -7.02 18.98
C ARG A 250 -6.82 -6.17 18.56
N ASP A 251 -7.04 -5.08 17.81
CA ASP A 251 -5.95 -4.19 17.39
C ASP A 251 -5.49 -3.25 18.52
N PHE A 252 -6.39 -2.88 19.43
CA PHE A 252 -6.08 -2.07 20.60
C PHE A 252 -5.61 -2.90 21.80
N LEU A 253 -5.92 -4.20 21.82
CA LEU A 253 -5.59 -5.10 22.92
C LEU A 253 -4.11 -5.06 23.35
N PRO A 254 -3.13 -4.94 22.43
CA PRO A 254 -1.73 -4.80 22.84
C PRO A 254 -1.45 -3.64 23.79
N GLU A 255 -2.14 -2.52 23.62
CA GLU A 255 -2.00 -1.33 24.49
C GLU A 255 -2.61 -1.54 25.88
N PHE A 256 -3.50 -2.52 26.04
CA PHE A 256 -4.20 -2.81 27.30
C PHE A 256 -3.51 -3.93 28.09
N GLU A 257 -2.99 -4.95 27.40
CA GLU A 257 -2.40 -6.15 28.00
C GLU A 257 -0.87 -6.20 27.89
N ARG A 258 -0.23 -5.07 27.52
CA ARG A 258 1.24 -4.97 27.31
C ARG A 258 1.78 -6.03 26.34
N LEU A 259 1.03 -6.30 25.28
CA LEU A 259 1.46 -7.19 24.20
C LEU A 259 2.19 -6.39 23.11
N GLU A 260 2.89 -7.10 22.25
CA GLU A 260 3.40 -6.52 21.01
C GLU A 260 2.25 -6.36 19.99
N PRO A 261 2.38 -5.44 19.02
CA PRO A 261 1.33 -5.12 18.05
C PRO A 261 0.70 -6.34 17.35
N THR A 262 -0.63 -6.31 17.22
CA THR A 262 -1.39 -7.35 16.50
C THR A 262 -0.98 -7.39 15.04
N VAL A 263 -0.50 -8.55 14.59
CA VAL A 263 -0.13 -8.80 13.21
C VAL A 263 -1.36 -9.33 12.47
N ARG A 264 -1.73 -8.68 11.36
CA ARG A 264 -2.81 -9.18 10.49
C ARG A 264 -2.21 -9.71 9.20
N LEU A 265 -2.65 -10.89 8.77
CA LEU A 265 -2.31 -11.52 7.49
C LEU A 265 -3.57 -11.58 6.63
N TYR A 266 -3.51 -11.10 5.38
CA TYR A 266 -4.65 -11.25 4.48
C TYR A 266 -4.59 -12.60 3.79
N SER A 267 -5.67 -13.38 3.85
CA SER A 267 -5.76 -14.73 3.31
C SER A 267 -5.33 -14.87 1.84
N THR A 268 -5.52 -13.82 1.02
CA THR A 268 -5.13 -13.82 -0.40
C THR A 268 -3.89 -12.99 -0.72
N GLU A 269 -3.20 -12.41 0.27
CA GLU A 269 -1.96 -11.66 -0.01
C GLU A 269 -0.83 -12.54 -0.53
N MET A 270 -0.91 -13.85 -0.28
CA MET A 270 -0.11 -14.88 -0.93
C MET A 270 -0.77 -16.24 -0.80
N GLN A 271 -0.34 -17.20 -1.62
CA GLN A 271 -0.71 -18.60 -1.45
C GLN A 271 0.07 -19.19 -0.25
N TRP A 272 -0.36 -18.92 0.98
CA TRP A 272 0.35 -19.35 2.18
C TRP A 272 0.70 -20.84 2.21
N CYS A 273 -0.18 -21.70 1.67
CA CYS A 273 0.03 -23.14 1.58
C CYS A 273 1.09 -23.57 0.54
N SER A 274 1.70 -22.65 -0.21
CA SER A 274 2.86 -22.94 -1.06
C SER A 274 4.19 -22.80 -0.31
N LEU A 275 4.18 -22.17 0.88
CA LEU A 275 5.36 -22.11 1.75
C LEU A 275 5.57 -23.47 2.41
N SER A 276 6.80 -23.97 2.42
CA SER A 276 7.17 -25.18 3.17
C SER A 276 7.78 -24.79 4.51
N PRO A 277 7.17 -25.18 5.65
CA PRO A 277 7.77 -25.00 6.99
C PRO A 277 9.09 -25.74 7.20
N GLU A 278 9.39 -26.72 6.34
CA GLU A 278 10.62 -27.50 6.34
C GLU A 278 11.75 -26.80 5.57
N ASN A 279 11.42 -25.84 4.68
CA ASN A 279 12.40 -25.07 3.93
C ASN A 279 12.92 -23.87 4.77
N PRO A 280 14.22 -23.85 5.14
CA PRO A 280 14.81 -22.77 5.94
C PRO A 280 14.67 -21.38 5.31
N GLU A 281 14.74 -21.27 3.99
CA GLU A 281 14.61 -19.99 3.27
C GLU A 281 13.17 -19.45 3.37
N ALA A 282 12.17 -20.34 3.26
CA ALA A 282 10.77 -19.97 3.41
C ALA A 282 10.46 -19.53 4.86
N VAL A 283 11.03 -20.24 5.85
CA VAL A 283 10.93 -19.87 7.27
C VAL A 283 11.60 -18.51 7.52
N ALA A 284 12.76 -18.25 6.94
CA ALA A 284 13.46 -16.97 7.07
C ALA A 284 12.66 -15.82 6.47
N LYS A 285 12.12 -15.97 5.25
CA LYS A 285 11.26 -14.97 4.60
C LYS A 285 10.00 -14.68 5.41
N PHE A 286 9.36 -15.72 5.95
CA PHE A 286 8.17 -15.55 6.79
C PHE A 286 8.51 -14.90 8.14
N ARG A 287 9.64 -15.27 8.76
CA ARG A 287 10.16 -14.61 9.98
C ARG A 287 10.39 -13.13 9.75
N GLU A 288 11.04 -12.76 8.66
CA GLU A 288 11.27 -11.37 8.29
C GLU A 288 9.94 -10.62 8.15
N LEU A 289 8.96 -11.20 7.44
CA LEU A 289 7.63 -10.61 7.29
C LEU A 289 6.93 -10.38 8.63
N ILE A 290 6.93 -11.37 9.54
CA ILE A 290 6.27 -11.26 10.85
C ILE A 290 7.03 -10.30 11.76
N GLU A 291 8.35 -10.38 11.84
CA GLU A 291 9.15 -9.49 12.70
C GLU A 291 9.08 -8.03 12.24
N ASN A 292 9.07 -7.78 10.92
CA ASN A 292 8.90 -6.44 10.35
C ASN A 292 7.52 -5.85 10.65
N ARG A 293 6.49 -6.71 10.75
CA ARG A 293 5.14 -6.31 11.16
C ARG A 293 5.09 -6.08 12.67
N ARG A 294 5.53 -7.04 13.47
CA ARG A 294 5.43 -7.04 14.95
C ARG A 294 6.23 -5.93 15.61
N LYS A 295 7.51 -5.77 15.26
CA LYS A 295 8.36 -4.78 15.94
C LYS A 295 7.88 -3.35 15.68
N GLY A 296 7.06 -3.15 14.64
CA GLY A 296 6.88 -1.84 14.03
C GLY A 296 8.25 -1.39 13.59
N SER A 297 8.61 -1.64 12.35
CA SER A 297 9.80 -1.01 11.80
C SER A 297 9.48 0.48 11.81
N ARG A 298 9.84 1.21 12.88
CA ARG A 298 9.54 2.64 13.11
C ARG A 298 10.00 3.42 11.89
N ARG A 299 9.11 3.46 10.89
CA ARG A 299 9.39 3.94 9.54
C ARG A 299 8.94 5.35 9.56
N TRP A 300 9.86 6.20 9.18
CA TRP A 300 9.58 7.61 9.15
C TRP A 300 10.03 8.22 7.84
N VAL A 301 9.33 9.27 7.47
CA VAL A 301 9.80 10.23 6.48
C VAL A 301 9.94 11.55 7.19
N VAL A 302 11.09 12.18 7.04
CA VAL A 302 11.36 13.52 7.53
C VAL A 302 11.44 14.47 6.36
N THR A 303 10.63 15.52 6.39
CA THR A 303 10.69 16.59 5.40
C THR A 303 11.40 17.80 5.97
N VAL A 304 12.35 18.35 5.22
CA VAL A 304 13.05 19.59 5.55
C VAL A 304 12.43 20.72 4.73
N ILE A 305 11.87 21.71 5.42
CA ILE A 305 11.42 22.96 4.80
C ILE A 305 12.40 24.04 5.21
N LEU A 306 13.01 24.70 4.23
CA LEU A 306 14.00 25.73 4.48
C LEU A 306 13.38 27.10 4.30
N GLN A 307 13.44 27.96 5.31
CA GLN A 307 13.27 29.40 5.14
C GLN A 307 14.65 29.99 4.89
N SER A 308 14.89 30.45 3.67
CA SER A 308 16.21 30.86 3.20
C SER A 308 16.30 32.38 3.08
N ASN A 309 17.45 32.93 3.46
CA ASN A 309 17.88 34.29 3.13
C ASN A 309 18.72 34.36 1.84
N GLU A 310 18.80 33.26 1.08
CA GLU A 310 19.55 33.10 -0.18
C GLU A 310 21.08 33.11 -0.05
N GLU A 311 21.62 33.33 1.14
CA GLU A 311 23.06 33.34 1.39
C GLU A 311 23.56 31.95 1.81
N TYR A 312 24.01 31.16 0.84
CA TYR A 312 24.50 29.81 1.10
C TYR A 312 25.69 29.38 0.26
N SER A 313 26.32 28.30 0.71
CA SER A 313 27.36 27.57 -0.01
C SER A 313 27.14 26.07 0.16
N ASN A 314 27.71 25.26 -0.73
CA ASN A 314 27.64 23.80 -0.61
C ASN A 314 28.20 23.31 0.75
N HIS A 315 29.27 23.91 1.26
CA HIS A 315 29.80 23.59 2.59
C HIS A 315 28.86 24.01 3.71
N GLY A 316 28.26 25.20 3.65
CA GLY A 316 27.27 25.64 4.64
C GLY A 316 26.05 24.72 4.69
N ARG A 317 25.53 24.30 3.52
CA ARG A 317 24.41 23.36 3.43
C ARG A 317 24.78 21.93 3.80
N LEU A 318 26.05 21.52 3.62
CA LEU A 318 26.54 20.25 4.16
C LEU A 318 26.56 20.27 5.69
N THR A 319 27.00 21.37 6.32
CA THR A 319 26.94 21.55 7.77
C THR A 319 25.49 21.50 8.28
N ALA A 320 24.59 22.23 7.62
CA ALA A 320 23.16 22.22 7.97
C ALA A 320 22.56 20.80 7.83
N LEU A 321 22.90 20.09 6.75
CA LEU A 321 22.49 18.70 6.54
C LEU A 321 22.97 17.80 7.70
N SER A 322 24.23 17.93 8.13
CA SER A 322 24.77 17.18 9.28
C SER A 322 23.96 17.42 10.54
N GLN A 323 23.71 18.69 10.89
CA GLN A 323 22.95 19.07 12.08
C GLN A 323 21.51 18.54 12.05
N ILE A 324 20.87 18.56 10.87
CA ILE A 324 19.51 18.04 10.68
C ILE A 324 19.50 16.52 10.81
N VAL A 325 20.47 15.82 10.22
CA VAL A 325 20.58 14.36 10.36
C VAL A 325 20.77 13.98 11.83
N GLU A 326 21.68 14.65 12.56
CA GLU A 326 21.89 14.40 13.99
C GLU A 326 20.63 14.66 14.82
N LEU A 327 19.92 15.75 14.54
CA LEU A 327 18.62 16.05 15.16
C LEU A 327 17.62 14.91 14.90
N VAL A 328 17.49 14.45 13.66
CA VAL A 328 16.56 13.37 13.29
C VAL A 328 16.93 12.07 13.99
N VAL A 329 18.21 11.71 14.01
CA VAL A 329 18.70 10.49 14.68
C VAL A 329 18.36 10.48 16.17
N ARG A 330 18.43 11.63 16.84
CA ARG A 330 18.05 11.78 18.25
C ARG A 330 16.54 11.72 18.49
N GLU A 331 15.75 12.20 17.53
CA GLU A 331 14.29 12.35 17.69
C GLU A 331 13.48 11.17 17.14
N THR A 332 14.13 10.24 16.44
CA THR A 332 13.53 9.08 15.80
C THR A 332 14.23 7.80 16.22
N ASP A 333 13.56 6.68 16.03
CA ASP A 333 14.15 5.34 16.08
C ASP A 333 13.74 4.60 14.82
N GLY A 334 14.46 3.53 14.50
CA GLY A 334 14.24 2.78 13.26
C GLY A 334 14.84 3.48 12.04
N GLU A 335 14.31 3.11 10.88
CA GLU A 335 14.87 3.39 9.57
C GLU A 335 13.96 4.32 8.80
N GLY A 336 14.53 5.17 7.94
CA GLY A 336 13.71 6.17 7.29
C GLY A 336 14.43 7.04 6.28
N VAL A 337 13.66 7.97 5.73
CA VAL A 337 14.09 8.86 4.65
C VAL A 337 14.06 10.31 5.12
N ILE A 338 15.13 11.05 4.89
CA ILE A 338 15.18 12.50 5.10
C ILE A 338 15.21 13.17 3.72
N ILE A 339 14.19 13.98 3.41
CA ILE A 339 14.10 14.70 2.14
C ILE A 339 14.43 16.19 2.34
N PHE A 340 15.39 16.66 1.55
CA PHE A 340 15.84 18.05 1.44
C PHE A 340 15.32 18.68 0.13
N PRO A 341 15.22 20.02 0.07
CA PRO A 341 14.76 20.73 -1.12
C PRO A 341 15.55 20.46 -2.40
N GLY A 342 14.94 20.85 -3.54
CA GLY A 342 15.61 20.95 -4.84
C GLY A 342 16.76 21.96 -4.81
N GLY A 343 17.81 21.73 -5.60
CA GLY A 343 18.98 22.61 -5.62
C GLY A 343 19.73 22.74 -4.29
N TRP A 344 19.62 21.75 -3.38
CA TRP A 344 20.34 21.77 -2.09
C TRP A 344 21.85 21.94 -2.28
N PHE A 345 22.43 21.28 -3.28
CA PHE A 345 23.78 21.58 -3.74
C PHE A 345 23.77 22.13 -5.16
N ASP A 346 24.75 22.99 -5.45
CA ASP A 346 24.87 23.67 -6.74
C ASP A 346 26.28 23.45 -7.33
N ALA A 347 26.33 22.87 -8.53
CA ALA A 347 27.56 22.69 -9.32
C ALA A 347 27.98 23.95 -10.10
N SER A 348 27.28 25.06 -9.90
CA SER A 348 27.42 26.33 -10.58
C SER A 348 27.40 26.12 -12.10
N LYS A 349 28.41 26.61 -12.84
CA LYS A 349 28.50 26.45 -14.30
C LYS A 349 28.79 25.01 -14.75
N GLN A 350 29.21 24.11 -13.85
CA GLN A 350 29.52 22.72 -14.18
C GLN A 350 28.26 21.85 -14.24
N LYS A 351 28.34 20.68 -14.90
CA LYS A 351 27.24 19.70 -14.88
C LYS A 351 26.97 19.22 -13.46
N ALA A 352 25.71 19.02 -13.08
CA ALA A 352 25.33 18.52 -11.74
C ALA A 352 26.06 17.22 -11.36
N ARG A 353 26.30 16.33 -12.35
CA ARG A 353 27.05 15.07 -12.16
C ARG A 353 28.47 15.24 -11.61
N SER A 354 29.07 16.43 -11.74
CA SER A 354 30.38 16.73 -11.14
C SER A 354 30.37 16.64 -9.62
N LEU A 355 29.22 16.89 -8.99
CA LEU A 355 29.05 16.85 -7.53
C LEU A 355 28.63 15.48 -6.98
N TYR A 356 28.24 14.51 -7.82
CA TYR A 356 27.69 13.24 -7.32
C TYR A 356 28.65 12.51 -6.39
N LYS A 357 29.92 12.37 -6.78
CA LYS A 357 30.94 11.72 -5.95
C LYS A 357 31.21 12.48 -4.64
N TRP A 358 31.20 13.81 -4.69
CA TRP A 358 31.40 14.64 -3.51
C TRP A 358 30.21 14.52 -2.55
N ALA A 359 28.99 14.60 -3.05
CA ALA A 359 27.77 14.44 -2.25
C ALA A 359 27.70 13.04 -1.63
N GLU A 360 27.96 12.00 -2.43
CA GLU A 360 28.01 10.60 -1.97
C GLU A 360 29.02 10.42 -0.84
N LYS A 361 30.27 10.86 -1.04
CA LYS A 361 31.32 10.71 -0.03
C LYS A 361 30.93 11.36 1.29
N ASN A 362 30.46 12.61 1.25
CA ASN A 362 30.16 13.36 2.48
C ASN A 362 28.93 12.80 3.21
N VAL A 363 27.86 12.50 2.48
CA VAL A 363 26.62 11.95 3.07
C VAL A 363 26.87 10.54 3.59
N ARG A 364 27.60 9.71 2.85
CA ARG A 364 27.95 8.35 3.31
C ARG A 364 28.79 8.38 4.59
N ASN A 365 29.77 9.29 4.68
CA ASN A 365 30.59 9.43 5.89
C ASN A 365 29.77 9.87 7.10
N LEU A 366 28.80 10.77 6.90
CA LEU A 366 27.87 11.19 7.94
C LEU A 366 26.99 10.03 8.41
N LEU A 367 26.39 9.30 7.47
CA LEU A 367 25.48 8.19 7.76
C LEU A 367 26.20 6.95 8.29
N GLY A 368 27.47 6.75 7.93
CA GLY A 368 28.29 5.62 8.39
C GLY A 368 28.56 5.62 9.90
N ARG A 369 28.32 6.74 10.59
CA ARG A 369 28.36 6.84 12.06
C ARG A 369 27.13 6.22 12.73
N ASN A 370 26.10 5.88 11.95
CA ASN A 370 24.84 5.35 12.44
C ASN A 370 24.67 3.90 11.98
N GLN A 371 24.27 3.02 12.91
CA GLN A 371 23.96 1.63 12.57
C GLN A 371 22.65 1.49 11.77
N ARG A 372 21.74 2.46 11.88
CA ARG A 372 20.41 2.45 11.24
C ARG A 372 20.50 2.71 9.73
N ASP A 373 19.62 2.09 8.94
CA ASP A 373 19.49 2.40 7.52
C ASP A 373 18.66 3.68 7.31
N ILE A 374 19.36 4.76 7.03
CA ILE A 374 18.79 6.07 6.69
C ILE A 374 19.17 6.40 5.26
N VAL A 375 18.20 6.91 4.49
CA VAL A 375 18.42 7.45 3.14
C VAL A 375 18.19 8.95 3.16
N VAL A 376 19.16 9.70 2.67
CA VAL A 376 19.05 11.15 2.49
C VAL A 376 18.78 11.45 1.02
N CYS A 377 17.68 12.15 0.76
CA CYS A 377 17.28 12.61 -0.57
C CYS A 377 17.50 14.12 -0.67
N MET A 378 18.17 14.60 -1.72
CA MET A 378 18.43 16.03 -1.92
C MET A 378 18.49 16.42 -3.40
N GLY A 379 18.30 17.69 -3.70
CA GLY A 379 18.46 18.24 -5.04
C GLY A 379 19.91 18.62 -5.35
N ILE A 380 20.36 18.37 -6.58
CA ILE A 380 21.62 18.92 -7.11
C ILE A 380 21.33 19.64 -8.42
N ASP A 381 21.68 20.92 -8.45
CA ASP A 381 21.59 21.76 -9.63
C ASP A 381 22.95 21.90 -10.31
N GLY A 382 22.93 22.24 -11.59
CA GLY A 382 24.15 22.47 -12.35
C GLY A 382 23.88 23.15 -13.68
N ARG A 383 24.98 23.61 -14.30
CA ARG A 383 24.97 24.49 -15.48
C ARG A 383 24.05 25.69 -15.23
N VAL A 384 24.19 26.28 -14.05
CA VAL A 384 23.44 27.43 -13.59
C VAL A 384 23.93 28.67 -14.32
N THR A 385 23.01 29.31 -15.04
CA THR A 385 23.18 30.67 -15.55
C THR A 385 22.12 31.55 -14.88
N GLN A 386 21.07 31.93 -15.61
CA GLN A 386 19.84 32.48 -15.01
C GLN A 386 18.96 31.37 -14.41
N HIS A 387 19.06 30.15 -14.95
CA HIS A 387 18.35 28.97 -14.46
C HIS A 387 19.30 27.76 -14.46
N ALA A 388 19.04 26.80 -13.56
CA ALA A 388 19.74 25.51 -13.58
C ALA A 388 19.26 24.66 -14.76
N LYS A 389 20.16 24.34 -15.70
CA LYS A 389 19.85 23.40 -16.81
C LYS A 389 19.79 21.96 -16.33
N ASP A 390 20.65 21.58 -15.40
CA ASP A 390 20.56 20.31 -14.67
C ASP A 390 19.72 20.49 -13.42
N GLN A 391 18.67 19.69 -13.27
CA GLN A 391 17.89 19.60 -12.04
C GLN A 391 17.71 18.14 -11.67
N ILE A 392 18.41 17.72 -10.63
CA ILE A 392 18.58 16.31 -10.26
C ILE A 392 18.06 16.09 -8.85
N ALA A 393 17.28 15.03 -8.65
CA ALA A 393 17.02 14.44 -7.35
C ALA A 393 17.96 13.24 -7.14
N ILE A 394 18.63 13.16 -6.00
CA ILE A 394 19.53 12.06 -5.65
C ILE A 394 19.19 11.51 -4.26
N ALA A 395 19.24 10.19 -4.10
CA ALA A 395 19.07 9.48 -2.83
C ALA A 395 20.37 8.73 -2.46
N ILE A 396 20.85 8.96 -1.24
CA ILE A 396 22.15 8.46 -0.77
C ILE A 396 21.98 7.81 0.61
N SER A 397 22.50 6.60 0.77
CA SER A 397 22.54 5.87 2.04
C SER A 397 23.99 5.67 2.51
N LYS A 398 24.19 4.98 3.64
CA LYS A 398 25.53 4.53 4.08
C LYS A 398 26.20 3.56 3.09
N ARG A 399 25.45 3.00 2.14
CA ARG A 399 25.92 2.09 1.08
C ARG A 399 26.34 2.83 -0.20
N GLY A 400 25.97 4.10 -0.34
CA GLY A 400 26.26 4.94 -1.50
C GLY A 400 25.01 5.49 -2.16
N ILE A 401 25.08 5.83 -3.45
CA ILE A 401 23.94 6.33 -4.22
C ILE A 401 22.94 5.20 -4.53
N GLU A 402 21.73 5.34 -4.00
CA GLU A 402 20.62 4.40 -4.18
C GLU A 402 19.81 4.70 -5.44
N ALA A 403 19.51 5.98 -5.68
CA ALA A 403 18.70 6.42 -6.82
C ALA A 403 19.10 7.83 -7.30
N ILE A 404 18.89 8.07 -8.59
CA ILE A 404 19.07 9.38 -9.23
C ILE A 404 17.94 9.59 -10.25
N GLY A 405 17.30 10.76 -10.20
CA GLY A 405 16.28 11.18 -11.16
C GLY A 405 16.55 12.57 -11.68
N ARG A 406 16.75 12.70 -13.00
CA ARG A 406 16.70 13.99 -13.69
C ARG A 406 15.25 14.40 -13.89
N LYS A 407 14.94 15.69 -13.71
CA LYS A 407 13.62 16.26 -13.97
C LYS A 407 13.09 15.83 -15.35
N PHE A 408 11.85 15.37 -15.44
CA PHE A 408 11.21 14.97 -16.70
C PHE A 408 10.01 15.86 -17.06
N CYS A 409 9.54 16.71 -16.13
CA CYS A 409 8.52 17.70 -16.42
C CYS A 409 9.03 19.10 -16.08
N ALA A 410 9.13 19.96 -17.10
CA ALA A 410 9.42 21.38 -16.89
C ALA A 410 8.24 22.11 -16.22
N ALA A 411 8.55 23.07 -15.36
CA ALA A 411 7.60 24.09 -14.93
C ALA A 411 7.29 25.05 -16.11
N PRO A 412 6.15 25.77 -16.08
CA PRO A 412 5.78 26.68 -17.16
C PRO A 412 6.87 27.70 -17.54
N GLY A 413 7.57 28.27 -16.55
CA GLY A 413 8.66 29.24 -16.78
C GLY A 413 10.01 28.65 -17.21
N GLU A 414 10.13 27.32 -17.26
CA GLU A 414 11.39 26.61 -17.53
C GLU A 414 11.46 25.99 -18.93
N LYS A 415 10.39 26.11 -19.73
CA LYS A 415 10.29 25.46 -21.04
C LYS A 415 11.45 25.90 -21.94
N GLY A 416 12.23 24.95 -22.44
CA GLY A 416 13.42 25.19 -23.27
C GLY A 416 14.67 25.64 -22.49
N ARG A 417 14.58 25.77 -21.16
CA ARG A 417 15.67 26.24 -20.28
C ARG A 417 16.28 25.12 -19.43
N VAL A 418 15.57 24.01 -19.26
CA VAL A 418 15.99 22.85 -18.46
C VAL A 418 16.18 21.62 -19.35
N GLU A 419 17.24 20.86 -19.11
CA GLU A 419 17.46 19.58 -19.77
C GLU A 419 16.67 18.48 -19.06
N LEU A 420 15.60 18.03 -19.74
CA LEU A 420 14.69 17.03 -19.22
C LEU A 420 15.16 15.61 -19.54
N ALA A 421 14.91 14.70 -18.61
CA ALA A 421 14.84 13.27 -18.91
C ALA A 421 13.73 13.00 -19.95
N LYS A 422 13.93 11.97 -20.78
CA LYS A 422 12.95 11.56 -21.80
C LYS A 422 11.59 11.23 -21.17
N ASP A 423 11.62 10.56 -20.02
CA ASP A 423 10.43 10.16 -19.27
C ASP A 423 10.74 9.87 -17.79
N HIS A 424 9.71 9.45 -17.07
CA HIS A 424 9.77 9.07 -15.66
C HIS A 424 10.57 7.78 -15.38
N LEU A 425 10.90 6.97 -16.38
CA LEU A 425 11.67 5.72 -16.23
C LEU A 425 13.14 5.88 -16.65
N SER A 426 13.47 7.00 -17.27
CA SER A 426 14.80 7.35 -17.71
C SER A 426 15.80 7.31 -16.55
N LYS A 427 16.93 6.65 -16.78
CA LYS A 427 18.02 6.52 -15.81
C LYS A 427 18.97 7.70 -15.92
N GLU A 428 19.51 8.15 -14.79
CA GLU A 428 20.61 9.11 -14.71
C GLU A 428 21.82 8.41 -14.08
N GLY A 429 22.98 8.47 -14.74
CA GLY A 429 24.17 7.75 -14.25
C GLY A 429 23.95 6.24 -14.05
N ASN A 430 23.18 5.60 -14.95
CA ASN A 430 22.74 4.20 -14.88
C ASN A 430 21.86 3.83 -13.66
N LYS A 431 21.44 4.81 -12.86
CA LYS A 431 20.58 4.61 -11.70
C LYS A 431 19.12 4.96 -12.03
N SER A 432 18.22 4.20 -11.44
CA SER A 432 16.79 4.52 -11.44
C SER A 432 16.52 5.70 -10.49
N ARG A 433 15.42 6.42 -10.70
CA ARG A 433 14.87 7.37 -9.72
C ARG A 433 14.07 6.70 -8.60
N VAL A 434 14.00 5.36 -8.62
CA VAL A 434 13.31 4.54 -7.64
C VAL A 434 14.34 3.80 -6.80
N PHE A 435 14.18 3.87 -5.48
CA PHE A 435 14.92 3.03 -4.54
C PHE A 435 13.95 2.29 -3.61
N GLU A 436 14.45 1.26 -2.94
CA GLU A 436 13.68 0.48 -1.98
C GLU A 436 14.33 0.58 -0.59
N LEU A 437 13.51 0.79 0.43
CA LEU A 437 13.92 0.73 1.83
C LEU A 437 12.84 -0.03 2.59
N ASN A 438 13.21 -1.15 3.22
CA ASN A 438 12.30 -2.01 4.01
C ASN A 438 11.05 -2.48 3.27
N GLY A 439 11.21 -2.92 2.03
CA GLY A 439 10.10 -3.42 1.23
C GLY A 439 9.16 -2.33 0.70
N ARG A 440 9.49 -1.04 0.88
CA ARG A 440 8.75 0.08 0.29
C ARG A 440 9.55 0.73 -0.83
N LYS A 441 8.89 0.96 -1.96
CA LYS A 441 9.46 1.64 -3.13
C LYS A 441 9.19 3.14 -3.07
N TYR A 442 10.27 3.91 -3.11
CA TYR A 442 10.27 5.37 -3.07
C TYR A 442 10.60 5.92 -4.46
N PHE A 443 9.82 6.89 -4.92
CA PHE A 443 10.00 7.53 -6.23
C PHE A 443 10.45 8.99 -6.07
N LEU A 444 11.58 9.34 -6.67
CA LEU A 444 12.12 10.71 -6.66
C LEU A 444 11.49 11.58 -7.76
N CYS A 445 10.92 12.71 -7.33
CA CYS A 445 10.47 13.81 -8.16
C CYS A 445 11.42 15.00 -8.00
N ALA A 446 11.83 15.60 -9.12
CA ALA A 446 12.49 16.91 -9.11
C ALA A 446 11.45 18.01 -9.40
N CYS A 447 10.98 18.68 -8.34
CA CYS A 447 10.09 19.82 -8.38
C CYS A 447 8.80 19.57 -9.19
N TYR A 448 8.74 19.96 -10.47
CA TYR A 448 7.51 19.91 -11.25
C TYR A 448 7.14 18.49 -11.73
N ASP A 449 7.97 17.48 -11.44
CA ASP A 449 7.76 16.08 -11.80
C ASP A 449 6.45 15.50 -11.24
N CYS A 450 5.99 15.92 -10.05
CA CYS A 450 4.68 15.49 -9.52
C CYS A 450 3.52 15.93 -10.43
N PHE A 451 3.64 17.11 -11.06
CA PHE A 451 2.68 17.54 -12.09
C PHE A 451 2.86 16.78 -13.39
N GLY A 452 4.07 16.32 -13.71
CA GLY A 452 4.34 15.43 -14.83
C GLY A 452 3.55 14.12 -14.73
N ILE A 453 3.54 13.49 -13.55
CA ILE A 453 2.71 12.32 -13.25
C ILE A 453 1.25 12.61 -13.57
N ARG A 454 0.75 13.77 -13.13
CA ARG A 454 -0.62 14.20 -13.40
C ARG A 454 -0.92 14.44 -14.86
N LYS A 455 -0.10 15.26 -15.53
CA LYS A 455 -0.30 15.67 -16.92
C LYS A 455 -0.23 14.46 -17.85
N GLY A 456 0.71 13.54 -17.59
CA GLY A 456 0.88 12.31 -18.35
C GLY A 456 -0.08 11.19 -17.95
N ARG A 457 -0.86 11.34 -16.87
CA ARG A 457 -1.69 10.28 -16.27
C ARG A 457 -0.90 8.97 -16.09
N ILE A 458 0.35 9.09 -15.65
CA ILE A 458 1.28 7.96 -15.52
C ILE A 458 0.69 6.98 -14.50
N PRO A 459 0.47 5.70 -14.82
CA PRO A 459 -0.06 4.74 -13.86
C PRO A 459 0.97 4.44 -12.75
N ASN A 460 0.50 4.13 -11.55
CA ASN A 460 1.39 3.64 -10.51
C ASN A 460 1.90 2.24 -10.87
N PHE A 461 3.22 2.06 -10.95
CA PHE A 461 3.89 0.81 -11.28
C PHE A 461 4.50 0.12 -10.05
N GLY A 462 3.88 0.31 -8.88
CA GLY A 462 4.27 -0.31 -7.60
C GLY A 462 5.07 0.60 -6.67
N ILE A 463 4.86 1.91 -6.77
CA ILE A 463 5.44 2.93 -5.87
C ILE A 463 4.56 3.09 -4.63
N ASP A 464 5.18 3.06 -3.45
CA ASP A 464 4.52 3.22 -2.16
C ASP A 464 4.59 4.66 -1.64
N VAL A 465 5.67 5.38 -1.98
CA VAL A 465 5.93 6.75 -1.50
C VAL A 465 6.56 7.60 -2.62
N VAL A 466 6.03 8.79 -2.84
CA VAL A 466 6.63 9.81 -3.71
C VAL A 466 7.34 10.86 -2.86
N LEU A 467 8.55 11.23 -3.27
CA LEU A 467 9.42 12.20 -2.62
C LEU A 467 9.69 13.35 -3.60
N ASP A 468 9.15 14.54 -3.34
CA ASP A 468 9.26 15.69 -4.22
C ASP A 468 10.21 16.76 -3.68
N LEU A 469 11.31 16.96 -4.40
CA LEU A 469 12.38 17.88 -4.04
C LEU A 469 12.16 19.20 -4.79
N ILE A 470 11.51 20.16 -4.13
CA ILE A 470 11.06 21.41 -4.71
C ILE A 470 12.12 22.48 -4.50
N HIS A 471 12.46 23.22 -5.56
CA HIS A 471 13.45 24.31 -5.51
C HIS A 471 13.02 25.45 -4.61
N GLY A 472 11.78 25.91 -4.70
CA GLY A 472 11.24 26.81 -3.70
C GLY A 472 10.02 27.60 -4.15
N PHE A 473 9.61 28.53 -3.28
CA PHE A 473 8.49 29.43 -3.47
C PHE A 473 8.94 30.86 -3.15
N ASP A 474 8.65 31.77 -4.08
CA ASP A 474 8.94 33.19 -4.04
C ASP A 474 7.67 33.98 -4.43
N GLU A 475 7.50 35.19 -3.90
CA GLU A 475 6.37 36.08 -4.18
C GLU A 475 6.34 36.51 -5.65
N ASP A 476 7.50 36.85 -6.22
CA ASP A 476 7.60 37.49 -7.55
C ASP A 476 7.34 36.52 -8.70
N TYR A 477 7.70 35.24 -8.55
CA TYR A 477 7.51 34.24 -9.60
C TYR A 477 6.26 33.37 -9.40
N TYR A 478 5.84 33.14 -8.15
CA TYR A 478 4.69 32.28 -7.83
C TYR A 478 4.08 32.59 -6.44
N GLY A 479 3.61 33.82 -6.20
CA GLY A 479 2.90 34.21 -4.96
C GLY A 479 1.66 33.39 -4.55
N LYS A 480 1.33 32.29 -5.27
CA LYS A 480 0.31 31.28 -4.94
C LYS A 480 0.75 29.84 -5.28
N GLY A 481 2.05 29.59 -5.44
CA GLY A 481 2.59 28.29 -5.87
C GLY A 481 2.54 27.21 -4.80
N HIS A 482 2.78 27.54 -3.54
CA HIS A 482 2.83 26.54 -2.47
C HIS A 482 1.48 25.83 -2.23
N PRO A 483 0.29 26.49 -2.23
CA PRO A 483 -0.99 25.79 -2.14
C PRO A 483 -1.31 25.03 -3.43
N TYR A 484 -0.82 25.51 -4.58
CA TYR A 484 -0.95 24.83 -5.86
C TYR A 484 -0.19 23.50 -5.86
N PHE A 485 1.04 23.47 -5.36
CA PHE A 485 1.83 22.24 -5.16
C PHE A 485 1.12 21.26 -4.23
N ALA A 486 0.69 21.70 -3.05
CA ALA A 486 0.01 20.82 -2.10
C ALA A 486 -1.27 20.20 -2.69
N LYS A 487 -2.09 20.98 -3.40
CA LYS A 487 -3.36 20.53 -3.96
C LYS A 487 -3.20 19.74 -5.26
N LEU A 488 -2.56 20.34 -6.26
CA LEU A 488 -2.55 19.84 -7.63
C LEU A 488 -1.29 19.05 -7.99
N GLY A 489 -0.23 19.18 -7.19
CA GLY A 489 0.92 18.30 -7.21
C GLY A 489 0.68 17.10 -6.29
N PHE A 490 0.72 17.31 -4.98
CA PHE A 490 0.74 16.22 -4.00
C PHE A 490 -0.60 15.49 -3.86
N ALA A 491 -1.68 16.18 -3.52
CA ALA A 491 -2.97 15.53 -3.28
C ALA A 491 -3.50 14.82 -4.55
N TRP A 492 -3.23 15.39 -5.72
CA TRP A 492 -3.58 14.76 -6.98
C TRP A 492 -2.71 13.53 -7.28
N THR A 493 -1.39 13.61 -7.12
CA THR A 493 -0.48 12.46 -7.29
C THR A 493 -0.84 11.34 -6.33
N SER A 494 -1.07 11.68 -5.06
CA SER A 494 -1.54 10.75 -4.04
C SER A 494 -2.86 10.10 -4.43
N LYS A 495 -3.81 10.86 -5.01
CA LYS A 495 -5.07 10.33 -5.52
C LYS A 495 -4.85 9.35 -6.68
N LEU A 496 -4.01 9.70 -7.65
CA LEU A 496 -3.80 8.87 -8.84
C LEU A 496 -3.07 7.57 -8.48
N TRP A 497 -2.03 7.67 -7.63
CA TRP A 497 -1.17 6.54 -7.28
C TRP A 497 -1.60 5.81 -6.02
N ASN A 498 -2.59 6.32 -5.29
CA ASN A 498 -3.03 5.79 -4.01
C ASN A 498 -1.86 5.57 -3.03
N CYS A 499 -0.98 6.56 -2.94
CA CYS A 499 0.28 6.48 -2.20
C CYS A 499 0.55 7.75 -1.39
N LEU A 500 1.51 7.70 -0.47
CA LEU A 500 1.97 8.87 0.27
C LEU A 500 2.79 9.78 -0.65
N VAL A 501 2.66 11.09 -0.48
CA VAL A 501 3.50 12.09 -1.17
C VAL A 501 4.09 13.03 -0.13
N PHE A 502 5.42 13.09 -0.08
CA PHE A 502 6.16 14.02 0.78
C PHE A 502 6.96 14.99 -0.07
N GLY A 503 7.08 16.23 0.40
CA GLY A 503 7.85 17.25 -0.28
C GLY A 503 8.70 18.08 0.66
N ALA A 504 9.87 18.46 0.17
CA ALA A 504 10.77 19.42 0.77
C ALA A 504 10.88 20.63 -0.14
N ALA A 505 10.91 21.84 0.43
CA ALA A 505 10.91 23.07 -0.35
C ALA A 505 11.68 24.18 0.37
N VAL A 506 12.23 25.11 -0.42
CA VAL A 506 12.71 26.41 0.07
C VAL A 506 11.57 27.42 0.03
N PHE A 507 11.45 28.24 1.07
CA PHE A 507 10.55 29.38 1.16
C PHE A 507 11.43 30.62 1.29
N PHE A 508 11.40 31.46 0.25
CA PHE A 508 12.12 32.72 0.24
C PHE A 508 11.30 33.78 1.00
N HIS A 509 11.99 34.73 1.61
CA HIS A 509 11.34 35.81 2.35
C HIS A 509 10.39 36.58 1.41
N PRO A 510 9.16 36.95 1.85
CA PRO A 510 8.60 36.89 3.21
C PRO A 510 7.71 35.66 3.52
N ILE A 511 7.65 34.64 2.65
CA ILE A 511 6.64 33.58 2.76
C ILE A 511 6.89 32.69 4.00
N LYS A 512 5.85 32.52 4.85
CA LYS A 512 5.89 31.63 6.03
C LYS A 512 5.28 30.26 5.74
N PRO A 513 6.03 29.14 5.86
CA PRO A 513 5.57 27.80 5.52
C PRO A 513 4.74 27.10 6.61
N LYS A 514 4.42 27.78 7.73
CA LYS A 514 3.93 27.16 8.97
C LYS A 514 2.79 26.16 8.74
N ASN A 515 1.86 26.48 7.85
CA ASN A 515 0.69 25.64 7.57
C ASN A 515 0.79 24.82 6.27
N TRP A 516 1.84 24.97 5.47
CA TRP A 516 1.99 24.21 4.23
C TRP A 516 2.18 22.73 4.53
N PRO A 517 1.40 21.79 3.97
CA PRO A 517 1.53 20.37 4.27
C PRO A 517 2.69 19.76 3.47
N SER A 518 3.79 19.41 4.15
CA SER A 518 4.92 18.73 3.52
C SER A 518 4.73 17.22 3.36
N GLY A 519 3.63 16.67 3.88
CA GLY A 519 3.20 15.31 3.60
C GLY A 519 1.70 15.30 3.29
N VAL A 520 1.28 14.54 2.29
CA VAL A 520 -0.12 14.42 1.86
C VAL A 520 -0.49 12.97 1.55
N TYR A 521 -1.69 12.57 1.99
CA TYR A 521 -2.36 11.35 1.54
C TYR A 521 -3.80 11.67 1.12
N TRP A 522 -4.24 11.16 -0.03
CA TRP A 522 -5.60 11.32 -0.51
C TRP A 522 -6.53 10.26 0.08
N ASN A 523 -7.51 10.69 0.88
CA ASN A 523 -8.51 9.80 1.50
C ASN A 523 -9.97 10.19 1.22
N LYS A 524 -10.20 11.09 0.26
CA LYS A 524 -11.55 11.64 -0.03
C LYS A 524 -12.05 11.15 -1.38
N SER A 525 -12.31 9.85 -1.52
CA SER A 525 -12.72 9.18 -2.77
C SER A 525 -13.63 10.03 -3.68
N ASN A 526 -14.67 10.65 -3.11
CA ASN A 526 -15.69 11.42 -3.86
C ASN A 526 -15.46 12.95 -3.93
N LYS A 527 -14.44 13.51 -3.26
CA LYS A 527 -14.20 14.96 -3.27
C LYS A 527 -13.38 15.36 -4.50
N SER A 528 -13.65 16.54 -5.07
CA SER A 528 -12.76 17.13 -6.06
C SER A 528 -11.44 17.54 -5.39
N VAL A 529 -10.31 17.20 -6.01
CA VAL A 529 -8.97 17.63 -5.53
C VAL A 529 -8.87 19.15 -5.44
N ARG A 530 -9.58 19.88 -6.31
CA ARG A 530 -9.62 21.34 -6.27
C ARG A 530 -10.29 21.89 -5.00
N LYS A 531 -11.23 21.12 -4.42
CA LYS A 531 -11.95 21.47 -3.18
C LYS A 531 -11.25 20.94 -1.92
N TRP A 532 -10.12 20.25 -2.06
CA TRP A 532 -9.34 19.74 -0.91
C TRP A 532 -8.68 20.89 -0.16
N LYS A 533 -8.77 20.83 1.17
CA LYS A 533 -8.17 21.77 2.12
C LYS A 533 -7.14 21.04 2.99
N TYR A 534 -6.24 21.78 3.64
CA TYR A 534 -5.19 21.17 4.46
C TYR A 534 -5.74 20.43 5.69
N GLU A 535 -6.95 20.77 6.12
CA GLU A 535 -7.67 20.10 7.21
C GLU A 535 -8.25 18.76 6.76
N ASP A 536 -8.46 18.57 5.45
CA ASP A 536 -8.87 17.27 4.90
C ASP A 536 -7.73 16.27 4.88
N ASN A 537 -6.47 16.72 5.02
CA ASN A 537 -5.29 15.88 5.00
C ASN A 537 -5.27 14.97 6.23
N PRO A 538 -5.38 13.63 6.07
CA PRO A 538 -5.37 12.71 7.19
C PRO A 538 -3.99 12.58 7.83
N ILE A 539 -2.94 13.09 7.18
CA ILE A 539 -1.56 12.93 7.64
C ILE A 539 -1.04 14.24 8.22
N LYS A 540 -0.40 14.12 9.38
CA LYS A 540 0.21 15.23 10.11
C LYS A 540 1.56 14.77 10.63
N PRO A 541 2.55 15.67 10.76
CA PRO A 541 3.80 15.31 11.39
C PRO A 541 3.54 14.94 12.85
N ILE A 542 4.13 13.84 13.30
CA ILE A 542 4.09 13.42 14.71
C ILE A 542 4.93 14.35 15.59
N LYS A 543 5.92 15.02 14.98
CA LYS A 543 6.80 15.98 15.65
C LYS A 543 7.32 16.98 14.63
N THR A 544 7.44 18.24 15.06
CA THR A 544 8.06 19.33 14.28
C THR A 544 9.14 19.97 15.14
N LYS A 545 10.31 20.23 14.56
CA LYS A 545 11.43 20.92 15.20
C LYS A 545 11.89 22.05 14.30
N GLU A 546 12.33 23.13 14.91
CA GLU A 546 12.96 24.24 14.19
C GLU A 546 14.44 24.24 14.52
N LEU A 547 15.28 24.38 13.50
CA LEU A 547 16.72 24.50 13.64
C LEU A 547 17.17 25.78 12.95
N LYS A 548 17.83 26.66 13.71
CA LYS A 548 18.51 27.83 13.14
C LYS A 548 19.79 27.37 12.47
N ILE A 549 19.96 27.73 11.21
CA ILE A 549 21.16 27.50 10.42
C ILE A 549 21.65 28.83 9.86
N LYS A 550 22.86 28.86 9.28
CA LYS A 550 23.43 30.10 8.74
C LYS A 550 22.52 30.77 7.69
N GLU A 551 21.92 29.97 6.81
CA GLU A 551 21.02 30.43 5.72
C GLU A 551 19.61 30.81 6.22
N GLY A 552 19.26 30.54 7.49
CA GLY A 552 17.94 30.86 8.03
C GLY A 552 17.39 29.77 8.95
N ILE A 553 16.20 29.26 8.67
CA ILE A 553 15.49 28.32 9.55
C ILE A 553 15.10 27.05 8.79
N ALA A 554 15.57 25.91 9.27
CA ALA A 554 15.10 24.61 8.81
C ALA A 554 13.97 24.09 9.72
N LEU A 555 12.77 23.94 9.17
CA LEU A 555 11.66 23.26 9.81
C LEU A 555 11.71 21.77 9.45
N VAL A 556 12.00 20.95 10.47
CA VAL A 556 12.16 19.51 10.36
C VAL A 556 10.88 18.84 10.85
N ARG A 557 10.16 18.19 9.94
CA ARG A 557 8.87 17.53 10.23
C ARG A 557 8.98 16.03 10.09
N ILE A 558 8.68 15.32 11.16
CA ILE A 558 8.80 13.87 11.26
C ILE A 558 7.41 13.26 11.09
N TYR A 559 7.27 12.33 10.15
CA TYR A 559 6.04 11.58 9.89
C TYR A 559 6.27 10.10 10.19
N ASN A 560 5.31 9.47 10.87
CA ASN A 560 5.26 8.01 10.95
C ASN A 560 4.48 7.48 9.73
N ILE A 561 5.08 6.57 8.97
CA ILE A 561 4.46 5.97 7.78
C ILE A 561 4.03 4.52 7.98
N GLU A 562 4.13 3.97 9.19
CA GLU A 562 3.63 2.62 9.51
C GLU A 562 2.12 2.59 9.75
N ALA A 563 1.59 3.63 10.40
CA ALA A 563 0.14 3.79 10.62
C ALA A 563 -0.63 4.11 9.33
N MET A 564 0.01 3.96 8.16
CA MET A 564 -0.50 4.26 6.81
C MET A 564 0.00 3.20 5.83
#